data_AF-A0AAD6VJC3-F1
#
_entry.id   AF-A0AAD6VJC3-F1
#
_cell.length_a   1.000
_cell.length_b   1.000
_cell.length_c   1.000
_cell.angle_alpha   90.00
_cell.angle_beta   90.00
_cell.angle_gamma   90.00
#
_symmetry.space_group_name_H-M   'P 1'
#
loop_
_entity.id
_entity.type
_entity.pdbx_description
1 polymer ?
#
loop_
_entity_poly.entity_id
_entity_poly.type
_entity_poly.pdbx_seq_one_letter_code
_entity_poly.pdbx_strand_id
1 'polypeptide(L)'
;MALHIVRLSVLVTAILFAAVGLAMGSALAAGTANLHIDVFPYVALAIATGAITLATVPAMIILEMIRPGGPTSMVVVEISWLATLSVLWLATGAETAQVLQDVDGDSDGFGFRTSQSGLCDSSSSFGLLEQDSLSSIINIGCSETKAIAAFGFLNWLLLMVYVFALLFLAIRASSRRQKGVWTSSVPDAPFFAPAEKDPVPHSYVPYPHVEQNTGTGGTVQAGTVHV
;
A
#
# COMPACT_ATOMS: atom_id res chain seq x y z
N MET A 1 -0.62 15.88 13.40
CA MET A 1 -1.63 14.94 13.95
C MET A 1 -2.63 14.45 12.89
N ALA A 2 -3.31 15.33 12.14
CA ALA A 2 -4.29 14.89 11.12
C ALA A 2 -3.72 13.93 10.05
N LEU A 3 -2.51 14.20 9.53
CA LEU A 3 -1.90 13.37 8.48
C LEU A 3 -1.60 11.93 8.94
N HIS A 4 -1.20 11.75 10.20
CA HIS A 4 -0.95 10.43 10.79
C HIS A 4 -2.23 9.60 10.89
N ILE A 5 -3.36 10.22 11.24
CA ILE A 5 -4.67 9.56 11.31
C ILE A 5 -5.09 9.10 9.90
N VAL A 6 -4.95 9.97 8.89
CA VAL A 6 -5.27 9.63 7.50
C VAL A 6 -4.42 8.46 7.02
N ARG A 7 -3.10 8.51 7.24
CA ARG A 7 -2.18 7.43 6.89
C ARG A 7 -2.58 6.10 7.52
N LEU A 8 -2.79 6.08 8.83
CA LEU A 8 -3.20 4.85 9.54
C LEU A 8 -4.54 4.32 9.02
N SER A 9 -5.51 5.20 8.73
CA SER A 9 -6.81 4.78 8.17
C SER A 9 -6.69 4.12 6.80
N VAL A 10 -5.86 4.67 5.90
CA VAL A 10 -5.64 4.15 4.55
C VAL A 10 -4.93 2.79 4.63
N LEU A 11 -3.88 2.68 5.46
CA LEU A 11 -3.11 1.44 5.61
C LEU A 11 -3.95 0.31 6.25
N VAL A 12 -4.76 0.62 7.27
CA VAL A 12 -5.67 -0.37 7.89
C VAL A 12 -6.72 -0.82 6.88
N THR A 13 -7.30 0.10 6.12
CA THR A 13 -8.28 -0.24 5.08
C THR A 13 -7.66 -1.13 3.99
N ALA A 14 -6.43 -0.82 3.56
CA ALA A 14 -5.70 -1.65 2.61
C ALA A 14 -5.39 -3.06 3.16
N ILE A 15 -5.04 -3.19 4.44
CA ILE A 15 -4.87 -4.49 5.12
C ILE A 15 -6.18 -5.28 5.12
N LEU A 16 -7.31 -4.63 5.42
CA LEU A 16 -8.62 -5.29 5.41
C LEU A 16 -8.97 -5.81 4.01
N PHE A 17 -8.78 -5.00 2.96
CA PHE A 17 -9.02 -5.45 1.59
C PHE A 17 -8.04 -6.54 1.15
N ALA A 18 -6.78 -6.50 1.61
CA ALA A 18 -5.82 -7.57 1.38
C ALA A 18 -6.23 -8.89 2.03
N ALA A 19 -6.74 -8.85 3.27
CA ALA A 19 -7.25 -10.03 3.95
C ALA A 19 -8.46 -10.63 3.22
N VAL A 20 -9.39 -9.78 2.75
CA VAL A 20 -10.54 -10.22 1.93
C VAL A 20 -10.07 -10.85 0.62
N GLY A 21 -9.18 -10.17 -0.13
CA GLY A 21 -8.66 -10.68 -1.39
C GLY A 21 -7.91 -12.02 -1.24
N LEU A 22 -7.11 -12.16 -0.17
CA LEU A 22 -6.41 -13.40 0.14
C LEU A 22 -7.39 -14.52 0.55
N ALA A 23 -8.40 -14.22 1.37
CA ALA A 23 -9.41 -15.20 1.77
C ALA A 23 -10.17 -15.73 0.55
N MET A 24 -10.64 -14.84 -0.32
CA MET A 24 -11.35 -15.23 -1.56
C MET A 24 -10.44 -16.01 -2.52
N GLY A 25 -9.20 -15.55 -2.74
CA GLY A 25 -8.24 -16.28 -3.57
C GLY A 25 -7.94 -17.68 -3.02
N SER A 26 -7.77 -17.81 -1.70
CA SER A 26 -7.51 -19.11 -1.06
C SER A 26 -8.69 -20.09 -1.17
N ALA A 27 -9.92 -19.59 -1.08
CA ALA A 27 -11.13 -20.41 -1.24
C ALA A 27 -11.24 -20.98 -2.66
N LEU A 28 -11.00 -20.14 -3.68
CA LEU A 28 -11.00 -20.56 -5.07
C LEU A 28 -9.88 -21.58 -5.34
N ALA A 29 -8.68 -21.35 -4.82
CA ALA A 29 -7.55 -22.28 -4.97
C ALA A 29 -7.82 -23.65 -4.32
N ALA A 30 -8.49 -23.67 -3.15
CA ALA A 30 -8.89 -24.92 -2.51
C ALA A 30 -9.93 -25.68 -3.34
N GLY A 31 -10.85 -24.96 -3.99
CA GLY A 31 -11.83 -25.53 -4.92
C GLY A 31 -11.17 -26.23 -6.11
N THR A 32 -10.20 -25.57 -6.76
CA THR A 32 -9.50 -26.14 -7.94
C THR A 32 -8.61 -27.33 -7.58
N ALA A 33 -7.99 -27.31 -6.39
CA ALA A 33 -7.12 -28.40 -5.93
C ALA A 33 -7.87 -29.74 -5.79
N ASN A 34 -9.13 -29.72 -5.33
CA ASN A 34 -9.94 -30.93 -5.21
C ASN A 34 -10.27 -31.56 -6.57
N LEU A 35 -10.27 -30.76 -7.64
CA LEU A 35 -10.62 -31.18 -8.99
C LEU A 35 -9.40 -31.56 -9.85
N HIS A 36 -8.18 -31.50 -9.30
CA HIS A 36 -6.93 -31.69 -10.06
C HIS A 36 -6.80 -30.75 -11.26
N ILE A 37 -7.33 -29.53 -11.15
CA ILE A 37 -7.19 -28.48 -12.16
C ILE A 37 -6.10 -27.50 -11.70
N ASP A 38 -5.26 -27.06 -12.64
CA ASP A 38 -4.24 -26.06 -12.36
C ASP A 38 -4.86 -24.74 -11.85
N VAL A 39 -4.16 -24.09 -10.90
CA VAL A 39 -4.60 -22.82 -10.31
C VAL A 39 -4.61 -21.74 -11.38
N PHE A 40 -5.74 -21.04 -11.51
CA PHE A 40 -5.84 -19.92 -12.45
C PHE A 40 -4.82 -18.82 -12.12
N PRO A 41 -4.15 -18.21 -13.12
CA PRO A 41 -3.12 -17.19 -12.91
C PRO A 41 -3.59 -16.00 -12.05
N TYR A 42 -4.84 -15.55 -12.23
CA TYR A 42 -5.40 -14.43 -11.47
C TYR A 42 -5.58 -14.77 -9.97
N VAL A 43 -5.90 -16.02 -9.63
CA VAL A 43 -6.01 -16.49 -8.24
C VAL A 43 -4.65 -16.47 -7.57
N ALA A 44 -3.62 -16.98 -8.26
CA ALA A 44 -2.25 -16.94 -7.76
C ALA A 44 -1.77 -15.50 -7.53
N LEU A 45 -2.08 -14.59 -8.45
CA LEU A 45 -1.72 -13.16 -8.34
C LEU A 45 -2.44 -12.49 -7.16
N ALA A 46 -3.74 -12.78 -6.95
CA ALA A 46 -4.51 -12.23 -5.84
C ALA A 46 -3.97 -12.71 -4.47
N ILE A 47 -3.64 -14.01 -4.35
CA ILE A 47 -3.02 -14.57 -3.14
C ILE A 47 -1.66 -13.92 -2.89
N ALA A 48 -0.80 -13.84 -3.91
CA ALA A 48 0.52 -13.24 -3.78
C ALA A 48 0.44 -11.76 -3.37
N THR A 49 -0.42 -10.99 -4.03
CA THR A 49 -0.62 -9.55 -3.74
C THR A 49 -1.19 -9.33 -2.34
N GLY A 50 -2.19 -10.14 -1.93
CA GLY A 50 -2.75 -10.11 -0.59
C GLY A 50 -1.72 -10.47 0.48
N ALA A 51 -0.92 -11.51 0.26
CA ALA A 51 0.12 -11.97 1.18
C ALA A 51 1.24 -10.94 1.34
N ILE A 52 1.73 -10.36 0.22
CA ILE A 52 2.74 -9.29 0.25
C ILE A 52 2.19 -8.08 1.00
N THR A 53 0.93 -7.69 0.77
CA THR A 53 0.31 -6.56 1.48
C THR A 53 0.18 -6.84 2.98
N LEU A 54 -0.28 -8.04 3.37
CA LEU A 54 -0.41 -8.46 4.77
C LEU A 54 0.92 -8.61 5.50
N ALA A 55 2.00 -8.97 4.79
CA ALA A 55 3.32 -9.06 5.41
C ALA A 55 3.97 -7.68 5.54
N THR A 56 3.96 -6.90 4.45
CA THR A 56 4.78 -5.69 4.36
C THR A 56 4.13 -4.47 4.99
N VAL A 57 2.80 -4.29 4.91
CA VAL A 57 2.14 -3.11 5.50
C VAL A 57 2.20 -3.15 7.04
N PRO A 58 1.85 -4.25 7.73
CA PRO A 58 2.06 -4.36 9.16
C PRO A 58 3.54 -4.25 9.56
N ALA A 59 4.46 -4.80 8.77
CA ALA A 59 5.88 -4.63 9.02
C ALA A 59 6.28 -3.15 9.00
N MET A 60 5.76 -2.34 8.06
CA MET A 60 6.00 -0.89 8.06
C MET A 60 5.45 -0.20 9.31
N ILE A 61 4.23 -0.56 9.73
CA ILE A 61 3.60 -0.01 10.93
C ILE A 61 4.43 -0.36 12.19
N ILE A 62 4.85 -1.62 12.31
CA ILE A 62 5.64 -2.10 13.45
C ILE A 62 7.01 -1.42 13.48
N LEU A 63 7.69 -1.31 12.34
CA LEU A 63 9.01 -0.67 12.26
C LEU A 63 8.95 0.82 12.61
N GLU A 64 7.86 1.49 12.27
CA GLU A 64 7.62 2.88 12.68
C GLU A 64 7.43 3.02 14.19
N MET A 65 6.73 2.07 14.82
CA MET A 65 6.59 2.04 16.27
C MET A 65 7.91 1.79 17.01
N ILE A 66 8.80 0.97 16.43
CA ILE A 66 10.08 0.60 17.07
C ILE A 66 11.13 1.69 16.90
N ARG A 67 11.19 2.36 15.74
CA ARG A 67 12.21 3.37 15.44
C ARG A 67 11.59 4.61 14.78
N PRO A 68 11.12 5.58 15.60
CA PRO A 68 10.72 6.90 15.11
C PRO A 68 11.87 7.51 14.30
N GLY A 69 11.60 7.99 13.08
CA GLY A 69 12.62 8.53 12.17
C GLY A 69 13.45 7.48 11.43
N GLY A 70 13.06 6.20 11.43
CA GLY A 70 13.69 5.16 10.62
C GLY A 70 13.51 5.37 9.11
N PRO A 71 14.37 4.75 8.26
CA PRO A 71 14.30 4.90 6.81
C PRO A 71 12.98 4.40 6.19
N THR A 72 12.29 3.48 6.87
CA THR A 72 10.96 2.99 6.46
C THR A 72 9.87 4.05 6.58
N SER A 73 10.11 5.12 7.35
CA SER A 73 9.18 6.24 7.51
C SER A 73 9.50 7.41 6.56
N MET A 74 10.55 7.29 5.72
CA MET A 74 10.86 8.33 4.75
C MET A 74 9.77 8.41 3.68
N VAL A 75 9.33 9.64 3.38
CA VAL A 75 8.31 9.94 2.36
C VAL A 75 8.61 9.22 1.03
N VAL A 76 9.87 9.20 0.57
CA VAL A 76 10.27 8.53 -0.67
C VAL A 76 10.04 7.02 -0.63
N VAL A 77 10.42 6.38 0.49
CA VAL A 77 10.31 4.91 0.64
C VAL A 77 8.85 4.51 0.71
N GLU A 78 8.04 5.26 1.46
CA GLU A 78 6.60 5.03 1.55
C GLU A 78 5.90 5.22 0.19
N ILE A 79 6.19 6.31 -0.53
CA ILE A 79 5.63 6.56 -1.86
C ILE A 79 6.01 5.43 -2.83
N SER A 80 7.29 5.04 -2.87
CA SER A 80 7.79 3.99 -3.77
C SER A 80 7.12 2.64 -3.50
N TRP A 81 7.00 2.27 -2.23
CA TRP A 81 6.38 1.00 -1.85
C TRP A 81 4.88 0.97 -2.10
N LEU A 82 4.15 2.02 -1.71
CA LEU A 82 2.71 2.10 -1.92
C LEU A 82 2.34 2.22 -3.39
N ALA A 83 3.18 2.88 -4.20
CA ALA A 83 3.03 2.86 -5.65
C ALA A 83 3.19 1.44 -6.23
N THR A 84 4.17 0.68 -5.72
CA THR A 84 4.36 -0.72 -6.13
C THR A 84 3.14 -1.57 -5.77
N LEU A 85 2.67 -1.52 -4.51
CA LEU A 85 1.46 -2.23 -4.08
C LEU A 85 0.24 -1.82 -4.90
N SER A 86 0.09 -0.52 -5.18
CA SER A 86 -0.98 -0.02 -6.03
C SER A 86 -0.98 -0.70 -7.41
N VAL A 87 0.15 -0.73 -8.10
CA VAL A 87 0.26 -1.38 -9.43
C VAL A 87 -0.05 -2.88 -9.35
N LEU A 88 0.34 -3.58 -8.28
CA LEU A 88 -0.02 -4.99 -8.10
C LEU A 88 -1.54 -5.20 -7.97
N TRP A 89 -2.23 -4.31 -7.23
CA TRP A 89 -3.68 -4.36 -7.11
C TRP A 89 -4.39 -4.00 -8.42
N LEU A 90 -3.83 -3.09 -9.22
CA LEU A 90 -4.32 -2.82 -10.58
C LEU A 90 -4.20 -4.05 -11.48
N ALA A 91 -3.04 -4.69 -11.47
CA ALA A 91 -2.81 -5.91 -12.26
C ALA A 91 -3.77 -7.02 -11.84
N THR A 92 -3.99 -7.20 -10.53
CA THR A 92 -4.97 -8.16 -10.00
C THR A 92 -6.38 -7.86 -10.50
N GLY A 93 -6.82 -6.59 -10.45
CA GLY A 93 -8.12 -6.18 -10.96
C GLY A 93 -8.27 -6.37 -12.47
N ALA A 94 -7.23 -6.01 -13.25
CA ALA A 94 -7.22 -6.11 -14.71
C ALA A 94 -7.24 -7.57 -15.19
N GLU A 95 -6.40 -8.43 -14.61
CA GLU A 95 -6.36 -9.87 -14.91
C GLU A 95 -7.66 -10.58 -14.52
N THR A 96 -8.37 -10.09 -13.50
CA THR A 96 -9.69 -10.62 -13.15
C THR A 96 -10.76 -10.12 -14.13
N ALA A 97 -10.63 -8.89 -14.63
CA ALA A 97 -11.57 -8.29 -15.57
C ALA A 97 -11.47 -8.88 -16.99
N GLN A 98 -10.28 -9.24 -17.47
CA GLN A 98 -10.11 -9.84 -18.80
C GLN A 98 -10.79 -11.21 -18.91
N VAL A 99 -10.81 -12.00 -17.82
CA VAL A 99 -11.51 -13.30 -17.78
C VAL A 99 -13.01 -13.13 -18.00
N LEU A 100 -13.54 -11.93 -17.72
CA LEU A 100 -14.94 -11.59 -17.97
C LEU A 100 -15.21 -11.16 -19.43
N GLN A 101 -14.19 -10.97 -20.28
CA GLN A 101 -14.32 -10.38 -21.63
C GLN A 101 -14.11 -11.34 -22.80
N ASP A 102 -13.55 -12.54 -22.61
CA ASP A 102 -13.05 -13.38 -23.71
C ASP A 102 -14.11 -14.23 -24.47
N VAL A 103 -15.38 -13.80 -24.49
CA VAL A 103 -16.48 -14.56 -25.13
C VAL A 103 -17.40 -13.65 -25.94
N ASP A 104 -16.86 -12.89 -26.89
CA ASP A 104 -17.67 -12.28 -27.97
C ASP A 104 -16.89 -12.32 -29.29
N GLY A 105 -16.98 -13.46 -29.97
CA GLY A 105 -16.57 -13.61 -31.36
C GLY A 105 -17.71 -13.26 -32.31
N ASP A 106 -18.18 -12.00 -32.30
CA ASP A 106 -19.08 -11.53 -33.35
C ASP A 106 -18.56 -10.28 -34.06
N SER A 107 -18.58 -10.32 -35.38
CA SER A 107 -17.82 -9.46 -36.30
C SER A 107 -18.58 -8.19 -36.69
N ASP A 108 -19.50 -7.75 -35.82
CA ASP A 108 -20.47 -6.73 -36.17
C ASP A 108 -20.02 -5.38 -35.62
N GLY A 109 -19.30 -4.67 -36.49
CA GLY A 109 -18.77 -3.35 -36.21
C GLY A 109 -19.86 -2.39 -35.69
N PHE A 110 -19.52 -1.72 -34.60
CA PHE A 110 -20.24 -0.59 -33.99
C PHE A 110 -21.42 -0.97 -33.08
N GLY A 111 -21.11 -1.21 -31.81
CA GLY A 111 -22.11 -1.28 -30.74
C GLY A 111 -21.50 -1.32 -29.35
N PHE A 112 -21.39 -0.14 -28.71
CA PHE A 112 -21.27 -0.04 -27.25
C PHE A 112 -22.54 -0.62 -26.62
N ARG A 113 -22.53 -1.90 -26.20
CA ARG A 113 -23.41 -2.43 -25.15
C ARG A 113 -22.72 -3.50 -24.33
N THR A 114 -22.72 -3.23 -23.04
CA THR A 114 -22.50 -4.11 -21.90
C THR A 114 -23.45 -5.32 -21.93
N SER A 115 -22.91 -6.54 -21.97
CA SER A 115 -23.55 -7.79 -21.50
C SER A 115 -22.42 -8.82 -21.37
N GLN A 116 -21.76 -8.98 -20.23
CA GLN A 116 -22.17 -9.81 -19.09
C GLN A 116 -22.54 -11.28 -19.42
N SER A 117 -22.03 -11.87 -20.50
CA SER A 117 -22.25 -13.30 -20.76
C SER A 117 -21.00 -14.04 -21.25
N GLY A 118 -20.09 -14.38 -20.33
CA GLY A 118 -19.05 -15.38 -20.55
C GLY A 118 -18.84 -16.19 -19.27
N LEU A 119 -19.15 -17.49 -19.29
CA LEU A 119 -19.17 -18.46 -18.18
C LEU A 119 -20.21 -18.28 -17.05
N CYS A 120 -20.68 -17.08 -16.74
CA CYS A 120 -21.54 -16.84 -15.57
C CYS A 120 -23.05 -16.76 -15.82
N ASP A 121 -23.48 -16.68 -17.08
CA ASP A 121 -24.89 -16.51 -17.47
C ASP A 121 -25.49 -17.82 -18.04
N SER A 122 -24.68 -18.88 -18.15
CA SER A 122 -25.04 -20.15 -18.77
C SER A 122 -25.80 -21.10 -17.83
N SER A 123 -26.68 -20.58 -16.97
CA SER A 123 -27.50 -21.40 -16.08
C SER A 123 -28.80 -21.91 -16.73
N SER A 124 -29.09 -21.57 -17.99
CA SER A 124 -30.37 -21.90 -18.62
C SER A 124 -30.36 -22.99 -19.70
N SER A 125 -29.23 -23.62 -20.07
CA SER A 125 -29.21 -24.52 -21.24
C SER A 125 -28.53 -25.88 -21.10
N PHE A 126 -27.85 -26.21 -19.99
CA PHE A 126 -27.31 -27.56 -19.80
C PHE A 126 -28.32 -28.45 -19.06
N GLY A 127 -29.48 -28.66 -19.70
CA GLY A 127 -30.32 -29.81 -19.39
C GLY A 127 -29.69 -31.00 -20.09
N LEU A 128 -28.95 -31.85 -19.35
CA LEU A 128 -28.93 -33.30 -19.43
C LEU A 128 -27.77 -33.85 -18.56
N LEU A 129 -28.17 -34.61 -17.53
CA LEU A 129 -27.39 -35.46 -16.62
C LEU A 129 -26.78 -34.80 -15.37
N GLU A 130 -27.47 -34.99 -14.23
CA GLU A 130 -26.95 -35.12 -12.86
C GLU A 130 -25.82 -34.17 -12.42
N GLN A 131 -26.11 -32.86 -12.38
CA GLN A 131 -25.12 -31.80 -12.10
C GLN A 131 -25.62 -30.74 -11.09
N ASP A 132 -26.22 -31.15 -9.97
CA ASP A 132 -26.71 -30.23 -8.94
C ASP A 132 -25.60 -29.72 -7.98
N SER A 133 -24.51 -30.48 -7.82
CA SER A 133 -23.39 -30.08 -6.96
C SER A 133 -22.43 -29.09 -7.62
N LEU A 134 -22.35 -29.10 -8.96
CA LEU A 134 -21.40 -28.29 -9.75
C LEU A 134 -21.97 -26.91 -10.10
N SER A 135 -23.29 -26.81 -10.27
CA SER A 135 -24.01 -25.56 -10.56
C SER A 135 -23.98 -24.57 -9.39
N SER A 136 -23.99 -25.06 -8.15
CA SER A 136 -23.81 -24.19 -6.97
C SER A 136 -22.41 -23.57 -6.91
N ILE A 137 -21.36 -24.36 -7.21
CA ILE A 137 -19.96 -23.91 -7.20
C ILE A 137 -19.71 -22.87 -8.31
N ILE A 138 -20.29 -23.06 -9.50
CA ILE A 138 -20.13 -22.13 -10.64
C ILE A 138 -20.80 -20.78 -10.36
N ASN A 139 -22.02 -20.78 -9.82
CA ASN A 139 -22.74 -19.54 -9.46
C ASN A 139 -22.04 -18.79 -8.32
N ILE A 140 -21.48 -19.50 -7.35
CA ILE A 140 -20.67 -18.94 -6.27
C ILE A 140 -19.42 -18.27 -6.85
N GLY A 141 -18.63 -19.02 -7.64
CA GLY A 141 -17.36 -18.54 -8.21
C GLY A 141 -17.49 -17.30 -9.09
N CYS A 142 -18.62 -17.13 -9.79
CA CYS A 142 -18.81 -15.93 -10.60
C CYS A 142 -19.06 -14.66 -9.77
N SER A 143 -19.93 -14.74 -8.76
CA SER A 143 -20.18 -13.62 -7.87
C SER A 143 -18.91 -13.23 -7.10
N GLU A 144 -18.09 -14.22 -6.75
CA GLU A 144 -16.79 -14.04 -6.10
C GLU A 144 -15.76 -13.39 -7.01
N THR A 145 -15.68 -13.79 -8.28
CA THR A 145 -14.73 -13.22 -9.26
C THR A 145 -15.03 -11.73 -9.53
N LYS A 146 -16.31 -11.37 -9.68
CA LYS A 146 -16.72 -9.96 -9.83
C LYS A 146 -16.33 -9.13 -8.60
N ALA A 147 -16.48 -9.70 -7.41
CA ALA A 147 -16.07 -9.06 -6.17
C ALA A 147 -14.55 -8.88 -6.07
N ILE A 148 -13.73 -9.89 -6.43
CA ILE A 148 -12.27 -9.78 -6.44
C ILE A 148 -11.80 -8.65 -7.38
N ALA A 149 -12.38 -8.56 -8.58
CA ALA A 149 -12.08 -7.47 -9.51
C ALA A 149 -12.40 -6.10 -8.90
N ALA A 150 -13.60 -5.95 -8.32
CA ALA A 150 -14.03 -4.71 -7.71
C ALA A 150 -13.14 -4.29 -6.52
N PHE A 151 -12.81 -5.24 -5.63
CA PHE A 151 -11.90 -4.97 -4.51
C PHE A 151 -10.48 -4.62 -4.98
N GLY A 152 -10.00 -5.25 -6.06
CA GLY A 152 -8.72 -4.93 -6.66
C GLY A 152 -8.66 -3.48 -7.15
N PHE A 153 -9.65 -3.04 -7.93
CA PHE A 153 -9.73 -1.66 -8.40
C PHE A 153 -9.94 -0.65 -7.27
N LEU A 154 -10.76 -0.98 -6.26
CA LEU A 154 -11.03 -0.09 -5.15
C LEU A 154 -9.78 0.10 -4.28
N ASN A 155 -9.02 -0.97 -4.02
CA ASN A 155 -7.77 -0.88 -3.27
C ASN A 155 -6.67 -0.16 -4.08
N TRP A 156 -6.57 -0.44 -5.38
CA TRP A 156 -5.69 0.32 -6.28
C TRP A 156 -5.99 1.82 -6.22
N LEU A 157 -7.26 2.21 -6.36
CA LEU A 157 -7.66 3.61 -6.40
C LEU A 157 -7.39 4.29 -5.05
N LEU A 158 -7.69 3.62 -3.94
CA LEU A 158 -7.43 4.12 -2.59
C LEU A 158 -5.93 4.36 -2.37
N LEU A 159 -5.07 3.41 -2.75
CA LEU A 159 -3.62 3.55 -2.65
C LEU A 159 -3.07 4.61 -3.61
N MET A 160 -3.55 4.66 -4.85
CA MET A 160 -3.15 5.68 -5.82
C MET A 160 -3.47 7.08 -5.31
N VAL A 161 -4.71 7.33 -4.88
CA VAL A 161 -5.14 8.66 -4.40
C VAL A 161 -4.25 9.10 -3.23
N TYR A 162 -3.92 8.19 -2.32
CA TYR A 162 -3.00 8.48 -1.23
C TYR A 162 -1.57 8.79 -1.71
N VAL A 163 -1.01 7.98 -2.62
CA VAL A 163 0.32 8.21 -3.21
C VAL A 163 0.37 9.56 -3.93
N PHE A 164 -0.64 9.88 -4.75
CA PHE A 164 -0.73 11.17 -5.45
C PHE A 164 -0.86 12.34 -4.47
N ALA A 165 -1.65 12.19 -3.41
CA ALA A 165 -1.78 13.22 -2.39
C ALA A 165 -0.44 13.48 -1.67
N LEU A 166 0.28 12.43 -1.26
CA LEU A 166 1.60 12.57 -0.65
C LEU A 166 2.62 13.19 -1.61
N LEU A 167 2.66 12.71 -2.86
CA LEU A 167 3.56 13.23 -3.87
C LEU A 167 3.29 14.72 -4.13
N PHE A 168 2.02 15.11 -4.24
CA PHE A 168 1.63 16.50 -4.42
C PHE A 168 2.05 17.39 -3.25
N LEU A 169 1.83 16.92 -2.01
CA LEU A 169 2.27 17.63 -0.80
C LEU A 169 3.79 17.74 -0.72
N ALA A 170 4.52 16.67 -1.08
CA ALA A 170 5.98 16.66 -1.11
C ALA A 170 6.54 17.63 -2.16
N ILE A 171 5.96 17.66 -3.37
CA ILE A 171 6.33 18.61 -4.43
C ILE A 171 6.05 20.04 -3.97
N ARG A 172 4.89 20.33 -3.38
CA ARG A 172 4.58 21.67 -2.86
C ARG A 172 5.54 22.09 -1.75
N ALA A 173 5.85 21.23 -0.80
CA ALA A 173 6.82 21.52 0.25
C ALA A 173 8.23 21.73 -0.31
N SER A 174 8.65 20.90 -1.28
CA SER A 174 9.93 21.06 -1.98
C SER A 174 10.00 22.36 -2.77
N SER A 175 8.91 22.80 -3.39
CA SER A 175 8.84 24.08 -4.12
C SER A 175 9.02 25.29 -3.20
N ARG A 176 8.70 25.16 -1.91
CA ARG A 176 8.94 26.18 -0.87
C ARG A 176 10.37 26.19 -0.32
N ARG A 177 11.31 25.48 -0.96
CA ARG A 177 12.73 25.37 -0.56
C ARG A 177 12.95 24.79 0.85
N GLN A 178 11.99 24.03 1.38
CA GLN A 178 12.20 23.30 2.63
C GLN A 178 13.23 22.18 2.40
N LYS A 179 14.32 22.19 3.17
CA LYS A 179 15.37 21.16 3.08
C LYS A 179 14.88 19.88 3.76
N GLY A 180 15.18 18.73 3.16
CA GLY A 180 14.94 17.42 3.78
C GLY A 180 13.51 16.85 3.68
N VAL A 181 12.59 17.45 2.93
CA VAL A 181 11.20 16.96 2.77
C VAL A 181 11.13 15.48 2.33
N TRP A 182 12.06 15.06 1.49
CA TRP A 182 12.10 13.70 0.94
C TRP A 182 12.61 12.66 1.95
N THR A 183 13.46 13.08 2.89
CA THR A 183 14.08 12.22 3.90
C THR A 183 13.41 12.37 5.27
N SER A 184 12.53 13.36 5.44
CA SER A 184 11.74 13.53 6.65
C SER A 184 10.68 12.45 6.75
N SER A 185 10.36 12.06 7.98
CA SER A 185 9.21 11.21 8.27
C SER A 185 7.92 11.93 7.90
N VAL A 186 6.93 11.22 7.35
CA VAL A 186 5.61 11.79 6.99
C VAL A 186 4.96 12.60 8.13
N PRO A 187 4.87 12.11 9.38
CA PRO A 187 4.35 12.89 10.49
C PRO A 187 5.16 14.13 10.86
N ASP A 188 6.48 14.12 10.62
CA ASP A 188 7.40 15.21 11.00
C ASP A 188 7.63 16.21 9.87
N ALA A 189 7.16 15.90 8.67
CA ALA A 189 7.37 16.74 7.49
C ALA A 189 6.63 18.09 7.63
N PRO A 190 7.32 19.23 7.40
CA PRO A 190 6.77 20.56 7.60
C PRO A 190 5.83 21.02 6.45
N PHE A 191 4.93 20.16 5.97
CA PHE A 191 4.04 20.42 4.82
C PHE A 191 3.24 21.73 4.94
N PHE A 192 2.88 22.10 6.18
CA PHE A 192 2.07 23.27 6.48
C PHE A 192 2.86 24.39 7.16
N ALA A 193 4.16 24.22 7.39
CA ALA A 193 4.97 25.30 7.94
C ALA A 193 5.05 26.47 6.93
N PRO A 194 5.06 27.72 7.41
CA PRO A 194 5.39 28.87 6.57
C PRO A 194 6.73 28.65 5.87
N ALA A 195 6.93 29.30 4.71
CA ALA A 195 8.22 29.28 4.05
C ALA A 195 9.28 29.79 5.03
N GLU A 196 10.39 29.06 5.16
CA GLU A 196 11.53 29.50 5.94
C GLU A 196 12.03 30.79 5.30
N LYS A 197 11.89 31.91 6.03
CA LYS A 197 12.50 33.18 5.61
C LYS A 197 13.99 32.91 5.58
N ASP A 198 14.65 33.30 4.48
CA ASP A 198 16.09 33.09 4.30
C ASP A 198 16.79 33.34 5.64
N PRO A 199 17.62 32.38 6.11
CA PRO A 199 18.30 32.55 7.38
C PRO A 199 18.96 33.92 7.30
N VAL A 200 18.53 34.83 8.20
CA VAL A 200 19.19 36.12 8.37
C VAL A 200 20.66 35.76 8.38
N PRO A 201 21.46 36.19 7.39
CA PRO A 201 22.82 35.71 7.23
C PRO A 201 23.42 35.83 8.59
N HIS A 202 23.79 34.70 9.19
CA HIS A 202 24.22 34.66 10.57
C HIS A 202 25.34 35.69 10.66
N SER A 203 25.00 36.89 11.14
CA SER A 203 25.96 37.93 11.41
C SER A 203 26.83 37.25 12.43
N TYR A 204 28.04 36.89 12.00
CA TYR A 204 29.01 36.08 12.71
C TYR A 204 28.83 36.39 14.19
N VAL A 205 28.16 35.51 14.94
CA VAL A 205 28.23 35.62 16.39
C VAL A 205 29.67 35.21 16.61
N PRO A 206 30.58 36.15 16.96
CA PRO A 206 31.94 35.77 17.21
C PRO A 206 31.82 34.70 18.27
N TYR A 207 32.31 33.49 17.98
CA TYR A 207 32.43 32.46 18.99
C TYR A 207 33.09 33.16 20.18
N PRO A 208 32.47 33.18 21.37
CA PRO A 208 33.17 33.68 22.53
C PRO A 208 34.46 32.88 22.56
N HIS A 209 35.58 33.58 22.42
CA HIS A 209 36.89 32.97 22.53
C HIS A 209 36.84 32.27 23.88
N VAL A 210 36.79 30.94 23.85
CA VAL A 210 36.98 30.15 25.04
C VAL A 210 38.42 30.45 25.41
N GLU A 211 38.58 31.44 26.28
CA GLU A 211 39.84 31.76 26.92
C GLU A 211 40.26 30.46 27.58
N GLN A 212 41.22 29.79 26.94
CA GLN A 212 41.90 28.63 27.49
C GLN A 212 42.61 29.14 28.72
N ASN A 213 41.90 29.13 29.84
CA ASN A 213 42.49 29.22 31.15
C ASN A 213 43.38 27.99 31.27
N THR A 214 44.66 28.18 30.96
CA THR A 214 45.79 27.39 31.38
C THR A 214 45.93 27.53 32.91
N GLY A 215 44.88 27.07 33.59
CA GLY A 215 44.81 26.92 35.03
C GLY A 215 45.77 25.83 35.45
N THR A 216 46.88 26.28 35.99
CA THR A 216 47.98 25.54 36.58
C THR A 216 47.46 24.57 37.66
N GLY A 217 48.15 23.44 37.79
CA GLY A 217 47.90 22.30 38.68
C GLY A 217 47.10 22.55 39.97
N GLY A 218 46.01 21.81 40.11
CA GLY A 218 45.30 21.59 41.37
C GLY A 218 45.19 20.09 41.66
N THR A 219 45.83 19.69 42.75
CA THR A 219 46.05 18.32 43.23
C THR A 219 44.80 17.49 43.52
N VAL A 220 44.95 16.19 43.28
CA VAL A 220 44.17 15.04 43.74
C VAL A 220 43.54 15.24 45.13
N GLN A 221 42.24 14.98 45.25
CA GLN A 221 41.65 14.52 46.51
C GLN A 221 40.78 13.28 46.28
N ALA A 222 41.31 12.14 46.71
CA ALA A 222 40.60 10.88 46.85
C ALA A 222 39.66 10.96 48.07
N GLY A 223 38.36 10.89 47.81
CA GLY A 223 37.32 10.82 48.83
C GLY A 223 36.96 9.38 49.14
N THR A 224 37.44 8.90 50.29
CA THR A 224 37.12 7.66 50.99
C THR A 224 35.61 7.48 51.19
N VAL A 225 35.04 6.35 50.74
CA VAL A 225 33.70 5.91 51.16
C VAL A 225 33.86 5.00 52.37
N HIS A 226 33.30 5.45 53.48
CA HIS A 226 33.17 4.68 54.71
C HIS A 226 31.98 3.71 54.63
N VAL A 227 32.31 2.44 54.90
CA VAL A 227 31.55 1.34 55.55
C VAL A 227 30.12 1.08 55.11
#